data_AF-A0A9P6XUV9-F1
#
_entry.id   AF-A0A9P6XUV9-F1
#
_cell.length_a   1.000
_cell.length_b   1.000
_cell.length_c   1.000
_cell.angle_alpha   90.00
_cell.angle_beta   90.00
_cell.angle_gamma   90.00
#
_symmetry.space_group_name_H-M   'P 1'
#
loop_
_entity.id
_entity.type
_entity.pdbx_description
1 polymer ?
#
loop_
_entity_poly.entity_id
_entity_poly.type
_entity_poly.pdbx_seq_one_letter_code
_entity_poly.pdbx_strand_id
1 'polypeptide(L)'
;MGITARGARESVKRHFRALGRDSQTQDFTAVGVGDMSGDVFGNGMLLSRHIRLVAAFDDRHSVLEPNPEAATTFVERERLFTVPRSSWADYDAKLISKGGGIYPRSLKSIEITPQVREALGLDDNVKALSPNDLMSAILKAP
;
A
#
# COMPACT_ATOMS: atom_id res chain seq x y z
N MET A 1 -22.14 11.26 9.19
CA MET A 1 -20.75 11.70 9.43
C MET A 1 -19.89 11.02 8.38
N GLY A 2 -19.58 11.71 7.28
CA GLY A 2 -18.83 11.11 6.17
C GLY A 2 -17.36 10.96 6.54
N ILE A 3 -16.81 9.76 6.41
CA ILE A 3 -15.37 9.53 6.57
C ILE A 3 -14.70 10.07 5.31
N THR A 4 -14.29 11.35 5.35
CA THR A 4 -13.46 11.92 4.28
C THR A 4 -12.00 11.54 4.53
N ALA A 5 -11.21 11.42 3.47
CA ALA A 5 -9.78 11.16 3.58
C ALA A 5 -9.07 12.16 4.51
N ARG A 6 -9.50 13.43 4.47
CA ARG A 6 -8.99 14.49 5.35
C ARG A 6 -9.35 14.24 6.81
N GLY A 7 -10.58 13.83 7.13
CA GLY A 7 -10.99 13.52 8.50
C GLY A 7 -10.22 12.35 9.10
N ALA A 8 -9.99 11.29 8.33
CA ALA A 8 -9.15 10.17 8.74
C ALA A 8 -7.69 10.62 8.96
N ARG A 9 -7.16 11.47 8.07
CA ARG A 9 -5.77 11.95 8.15
C ARG A 9 -5.47 12.76 9.40
N GLU A 10 -6.39 13.60 9.87
CA GLU A 10 -6.20 14.36 11.11
C GLU A 10 -6.06 13.44 12.33
N SER A 11 -6.80 12.33 12.36
CA SER A 11 -6.65 11.30 13.40
C SER A 11 -5.28 10.62 13.33
N VAL A 12 -4.79 10.31 12.12
CA VAL A 12 -3.45 9.74 11.91
C VAL A 12 -2.36 10.71 12.37
N LYS A 13 -2.45 12.00 12.01
CA LYS A 13 -1.47 13.02 12.45
C LYS A 13 -1.39 13.08 13.98
N ARG A 14 -2.55 13.08 14.66
CA ARG A 14 -2.60 13.07 16.13
C ARG A 14 -1.96 11.81 16.71
N HIS A 15 -2.20 10.65 16.10
CA HIS A 15 -1.60 9.38 16.55
C HIS A 15 -0.07 9.38 16.39
N PHE A 16 0.45 9.78 15.22
CA PHE A 16 1.90 9.89 14.99
C PHE A 16 2.56 10.87 15.97
N ARG A 17 1.90 12.01 16.24
CA ARG A 17 2.40 12.99 17.21
C ARG A 17 2.47 12.42 18.63
N ALA A 18 1.52 11.57 19.02
CA ALA A 18 1.55 10.87 20.31
C ALA A 18 2.72 9.87 20.40
N LEU A 19 3.18 9.33 19.27
CA LEU A 19 4.36 8.49 19.16
C LEU A 19 5.67 9.28 18.97
N GLY A 20 5.61 10.62 19.04
CA GLY A 20 6.78 11.49 18.84
C GLY A 20 7.31 11.53 17.40
N ARG A 21 6.48 11.17 16.41
CA ARG A 21 6.83 11.15 14.98
C ARG A 21 6.02 12.18 14.20
N ASP A 22 6.60 12.73 13.13
CA ASP A 22 5.91 13.63 12.21
C ASP A 22 5.72 12.99 10.83
N SER A 23 4.52 12.45 10.59
CA SER A 23 4.11 11.87 9.29
C SER A 23 4.03 12.89 8.13
N GLN A 24 4.31 14.17 8.35
CA GLN A 24 4.36 15.21 7.32
C GLN A 24 5.77 15.55 6.88
N THR A 25 6.80 15.15 7.62
CA THR A 25 8.20 15.43 7.29
C THR A 25 9.09 14.19 7.32
N GLN A 26 8.58 13.07 7.85
CA GLN A 26 9.32 11.83 8.00
C GLN A 26 8.62 10.71 7.25
N ASP A 27 9.41 9.91 6.55
CA ASP A 27 8.96 8.73 5.85
C ASP A 27 8.41 7.67 6.82
N PHE A 28 7.31 7.04 6.41
CA PHE A 28 6.68 5.96 7.15
C PHE A 28 6.08 4.94 6.20
N THR A 29 6.11 3.68 6.63
CA THR A 29 5.47 2.58 5.93
C THR A 29 3.97 2.57 6.20
N ALA A 30 3.20 2.13 5.22
CA ALA A 30 1.77 1.94 5.36
C ALA A 30 1.29 0.77 4.50
N VAL A 31 0.18 0.16 4.93
CA VAL A 31 -0.61 -0.77 4.14
C VAL A 31 -1.98 -0.18 3.83
N GLY A 32 -2.62 -0.66 2.76
CA GLY A 32 -3.83 -0.07 2.22
C GLY A 32 -4.94 -1.07 1.90
N VAL A 33 -6.19 -0.63 2.07
CA VAL A 33 -7.37 -1.31 1.52
C VAL A 33 -8.07 -0.33 0.59
N GLY A 34 -8.05 -0.63 -0.70
CA GLY A 34 -8.60 0.22 -1.76
C GLY A 34 -7.69 0.32 -2.97
N ASP A 35 -8.11 1.20 -3.88
CA ASP A 35 -7.49 1.45 -5.16
C ASP A 35 -7.32 2.97 -5.37
N MET A 36 -6.32 3.36 -6.16
CA MET A 36 -6.05 4.77 -6.42
C MET A 36 -7.21 5.48 -7.13
N SER A 37 -8.07 4.79 -7.87
CA SER A 37 -9.28 5.39 -8.45
C SER A 37 -10.38 5.72 -7.41
N GLY A 38 -10.27 5.19 -6.19
CA GLY A 38 -11.25 5.41 -5.13
C GLY A 38 -11.11 6.77 -4.44
N ASP A 39 -12.22 7.47 -4.24
CA ASP A 39 -12.23 8.84 -3.67
C ASP A 39 -11.51 8.92 -2.31
N VAL A 40 -11.84 8.05 -1.35
CA VAL A 40 -11.23 8.11 -0.01
C VAL A 40 -9.78 7.62 -0.02
N PHE A 41 -9.51 6.48 -0.67
CA PHE A 41 -8.18 5.88 -0.68
C PHE A 41 -7.19 6.73 -1.47
N GLY A 42 -7.54 7.09 -2.70
CA GLY A 42 -6.71 7.88 -3.60
C GLY A 42 -6.36 9.23 -3.00
N ASN A 43 -7.36 10.00 -2.54
CA ASN A 43 -7.08 11.27 -1.85
C ASN A 43 -6.21 11.04 -0.61
N GLY A 44 -6.50 10.01 0.20
CA GLY A 44 -5.73 9.70 1.41
C GLY A 44 -4.25 9.44 1.14
N MET A 45 -3.94 8.71 0.08
CA MET A 45 -2.57 8.41 -0.34
C MET A 45 -1.81 9.64 -0.85
N LEU A 46 -2.51 10.68 -1.30
CA LEU A 46 -1.90 11.93 -1.78
C LEU A 46 -1.78 13.02 -0.70
N LEU A 47 -2.29 12.78 0.51
CA LEU A 47 -2.16 13.73 1.64
C LEU A 47 -0.76 13.75 2.28
N SER A 48 0.18 12.90 1.84
CA SER A 48 1.57 12.97 2.27
C SER A 48 2.52 12.36 1.23
N ARG A 49 3.61 13.09 0.94
CA ARG A 49 4.71 12.62 0.09
C ARG A 49 5.61 11.59 0.78
N HIS A 50 5.44 11.40 2.08
CA HIS A 50 6.27 10.54 2.93
C HIS A 50 5.70 9.13 3.13
N ILE A 51 4.56 8.81 2.51
CA ILE A 51 3.97 7.48 2.58
C ILE A 51 4.78 6.53 1.70
N ARG A 52 5.32 5.48 2.31
CA ARG A 52 5.93 4.32 1.66
C ARG A 52 4.91 3.17 1.71
N LEU A 53 4.07 3.07 0.68
CA LEU A 53 2.99 2.08 0.62
C LEU A 53 3.58 0.69 0.31
N VAL A 54 3.69 -0.17 1.32
CA VAL A 54 4.34 -1.48 1.18
C VAL A 54 3.42 -2.57 0.64
N ALA A 55 2.11 -2.42 0.85
CA ALA A 55 1.11 -3.30 0.24
C ALA A 55 -0.26 -2.62 0.19
N ALA A 56 -1.05 -2.98 -0.80
CA ALA A 56 -2.47 -2.61 -0.86
C ALA A 56 -3.29 -3.69 -1.55
N PHE A 57 -4.59 -3.74 -1.28
CA PHE A 57 -5.51 -4.62 -2.03
C PHE A 57 -6.88 -3.98 -2.22
N ASP A 58 -7.50 -4.30 -3.34
CA ASP A 58 -8.91 -4.03 -3.64
C ASP A 58 -9.64 -5.34 -4.00
N ASP A 59 -10.81 -5.24 -4.61
CA ASP A 59 -11.58 -6.38 -5.10
C ASP A 59 -10.92 -7.10 -6.29
N ARG A 60 -9.97 -6.45 -6.98
CA ARG A 60 -9.37 -6.91 -8.25
C ARG A 60 -7.94 -7.38 -8.12
N HIS A 61 -7.11 -6.67 -7.34
CA HIS A 61 -5.67 -6.86 -7.25
C HIS A 61 -5.14 -6.74 -5.82
N SER A 62 -3.97 -7.32 -5.60
CA SER A 62 -3.11 -7.06 -4.46
C SER A 62 -1.75 -6.59 -4.97
N VAL A 63 -1.29 -5.44 -4.49
CA VAL A 63 0.03 -4.88 -4.78
C VAL A 63 0.93 -5.16 -3.59
N LEU A 64 2.11 -5.71 -3.88
CA LEU A 64 3.17 -5.94 -2.92
C LEU A 64 4.38 -5.13 -3.37
N GLU A 65 4.79 -4.18 -2.54
CA GLU A 65 5.91 -3.29 -2.81
C GLU A 65 6.89 -3.28 -1.63
N PRO A 66 7.90 -4.17 -1.62
CA PRO A 66 8.73 -4.41 -0.43
C PRO A 66 9.52 -3.21 0.08
N ASN A 67 10.00 -2.35 -0.82
CA ASN A 67 10.87 -1.23 -0.47
C ASN A 67 10.54 0.01 -1.33
N PRO A 68 9.39 0.65 -1.07
CA PRO A 68 8.93 1.79 -1.86
C PRO A 68 9.87 2.98 -1.62
N GLU A 69 10.22 3.70 -2.68
CA GLU A 69 10.84 5.03 -2.56
C GLU A 69 9.74 6.08 -2.52
N ALA A 70 9.67 6.88 -1.45
CA ALA A 70 8.52 7.72 -1.15
C ALA A 70 8.25 8.76 -2.25
N ALA A 71 9.30 9.43 -2.74
CA ALA A 71 9.16 10.51 -3.71
C ALA A 71 8.70 9.98 -5.08
N THR A 72 9.32 8.90 -5.56
CA THR A 72 9.05 8.29 -6.87
C THR A 72 7.66 7.64 -6.88
N THR A 73 7.34 6.86 -5.84
CA THR A 73 6.03 6.18 -5.74
C THR A 73 4.89 7.15 -5.43
N PHE A 74 5.16 8.34 -4.89
CA PHE A 74 4.15 9.40 -4.78
C PHE A 74 3.71 9.91 -6.15
N VAL A 75 4.67 10.20 -7.05
CA VAL A 75 4.36 10.68 -8.40
C VAL A 75 3.54 9.64 -9.16
N GLU A 76 3.86 8.36 -8.99
CA GLU A 76 3.10 7.29 -9.65
C GLU A 76 1.68 7.14 -9.10
N ARG A 77 1.50 7.27 -7.78
CA ARG A 77 0.16 7.30 -7.18
C ARG A 77 -0.65 8.50 -7.68
N GLU A 78 -0.03 9.68 -7.77
CA GLU A 78 -0.67 10.88 -8.32
C GLU A 78 -1.09 10.67 -9.78
N ARG A 79 -0.22 10.09 -10.61
CA ARG A 79 -0.54 9.71 -11.98
C ARG A 79 -1.77 8.78 -12.01
N LEU A 80 -1.74 7.68 -11.27
CA LEU A 80 -2.84 6.71 -11.22
C LEU A 80 -4.16 7.30 -10.76
N PHE A 81 -4.13 8.23 -9.80
CA PHE A 81 -5.33 8.94 -9.32
C PHE A 81 -6.01 9.75 -10.43
N THR A 82 -5.25 10.26 -11.39
CA THR A 82 -5.78 11.08 -12.51
C THR A 82 -6.23 10.26 -13.72
N VAL A 83 -5.80 9.00 -13.83
CA VAL A 83 -6.17 8.13 -14.95
C VAL A 83 -7.63 7.66 -14.78
N PRO A 84 -8.52 7.93 -15.76
CA PRO A 84 -9.92 7.52 -15.66
C PRO A 84 -10.05 6.00 -15.55
N ARG A 85 -10.79 5.53 -14.53
CA ARG A 85 -11.03 4.09 -14.26
C ARG A 85 -9.75 3.28 -14.09
N SER A 86 -8.71 3.90 -13.53
CA SER A 86 -7.48 3.20 -13.21
C SER A 86 -7.69 2.04 -12.26
N SER A 87 -6.67 1.19 -12.22
CA SER A 87 -6.54 0.09 -11.30
C SER A 87 -5.09 -0.06 -10.91
N TRP A 88 -4.83 -0.86 -9.88
CA TRP A 88 -3.47 -1.30 -9.61
C TRP A 88 -2.76 -1.94 -10.80
N ALA A 89 -3.45 -2.57 -11.75
CA ALA A 89 -2.81 -3.12 -12.95
C ALA A 89 -2.20 -2.04 -13.87
N ASP A 90 -2.61 -0.78 -13.73
CA ASP A 90 -2.08 0.35 -14.50
C ASP A 90 -0.81 0.95 -13.86
N TYR A 91 -0.42 0.48 -12.66
CA TYR A 91 0.78 0.93 -11.96
C TYR A 91 2.04 0.53 -12.74
N ASP A 92 3.00 1.45 -12.87
CA ASP A 92 4.25 1.18 -13.55
C ASP A 92 5.08 0.13 -12.78
N ALA A 93 5.02 -1.11 -13.27
CA ALA A 93 5.73 -2.25 -12.68
C ALA A 93 7.26 -2.06 -12.62
N LYS A 94 7.83 -1.12 -13.37
CA LYS A 94 9.27 -0.80 -13.28
C LYS A 94 9.64 -0.07 -11.99
N LEU A 95 8.66 0.58 -11.36
CA LEU A 95 8.84 1.27 -10.07
C LEU A 95 8.70 0.33 -8.88
N ILE A 96 8.20 -0.89 -9.10
CA ILE A 96 8.11 -1.92 -8.08
C ILE A 96 9.52 -2.44 -7.79
N SER A 97 9.90 -2.42 -6.52
CA SER A 97 11.19 -2.90 -6.06
C SER A 97 11.30 -4.41 -6.20
N LYS A 98 12.54 -4.89 -6.13
CA LYS A 98 12.86 -6.30 -6.33
C LYS A 98 12.05 -7.20 -5.38
N GLY A 99 11.35 -8.17 -5.96
CA GLY A 99 10.56 -9.15 -5.23
C GLY A 99 9.11 -8.74 -4.97
N GLY A 100 8.73 -7.50 -5.32
CA GLY A 100 7.34 -7.06 -5.35
C GLY A 100 6.59 -7.48 -6.61
N GLY A 101 5.33 -7.09 -6.69
CA GLY A 101 4.48 -7.34 -7.84
C GLY A 101 3.02 -6.96 -7.63
N ILE A 102 2.25 -7.08 -8.71
CA ILE A 102 0.81 -6.84 -8.74
C ILE A 102 0.14 -8.15 -9.12
N TYR A 103 -0.76 -8.61 -8.27
CA TYR A 103 -1.34 -9.94 -8.36
C TYR A 103 -2.85 -9.85 -8.46
N PRO A 104 -3.48 -10.45 -9.48
CA PRO A 104 -4.93 -10.49 -9.55
C PRO A 104 -5.50 -11.38 -8.43
N ARG A 105 -6.63 -10.95 -7.85
CA ARG A 105 -7.34 -11.64 -6.77
C ARG A 105 -7.87 -13.02 -7.15
N SER A 106 -7.92 -13.32 -8.45
CA SER A 106 -8.33 -14.62 -9.00
C SER A 106 -7.25 -15.71 -8.92
N LEU A 107 -5.99 -15.36 -8.60
CA LEU A 107 -4.94 -16.36 -8.39
C LEU A 107 -5.29 -17.26 -7.21
N LYS A 108 -5.02 -18.56 -7.35
CA LYS A 108 -5.20 -19.51 -6.23
C LYS A 108 -4.12 -19.35 -5.16
N SER A 109 -2.96 -18.86 -5.55
CA SER A 109 -1.77 -18.76 -4.70
C SER A 109 -0.85 -17.67 -5.26
N ILE A 110 -0.22 -16.91 -4.38
CA ILE A 110 0.75 -15.87 -4.68
C ILE A 110 2.07 -16.28 -4.02
N GLU A 111 3.16 -16.32 -4.78
CA GLU A 111 4.49 -16.61 -4.24
C GLU A 111 4.99 -15.43 -3.39
N ILE A 112 5.51 -15.73 -2.21
CA ILE A 112 6.01 -14.75 -1.26
C ILE A 112 7.53 -14.76 -1.27
N THR A 113 8.08 -13.72 -1.89
CA THR A 113 9.52 -13.49 -1.96
C THR A 113 10.10 -13.17 -0.59
N PRO A 114 11.42 -13.35 -0.37
CA PRO A 114 12.07 -12.93 0.88
C PRO A 114 11.84 -11.45 1.21
N GLN A 115 11.83 -10.57 0.21
CA GLN A 115 11.64 -9.14 0.39
C GLN A 115 10.22 -8.81 0.86
N VAL A 116 9.20 -9.42 0.25
CA VAL A 116 7.80 -9.24 0.68
C VAL A 116 7.59 -9.80 2.08
N ARG A 117 8.22 -10.93 2.39
CA ARG A 117 8.14 -11.55 3.71
C ARG A 117 8.66 -10.61 4.80
N GLU A 118 9.82 -10.02 4.58
CA GLU A 118 10.40 -9.03 5.49
C GLU A 118 9.49 -7.80 5.63
N ALA A 119 9.02 -7.24 4.51
CA ALA A 119 8.16 -6.05 4.51
C ALA A 119 6.82 -6.26 5.23
N LEU A 120 6.27 -7.48 5.17
CA LEU A 120 5.00 -7.85 5.83
C LEU A 120 5.20 -8.49 7.21
N GLY A 121 6.43 -8.70 7.68
CA GLY A 121 6.72 -9.35 8.96
C GLY A 121 6.27 -10.81 9.05
N LEU A 122 6.44 -11.57 7.96
CA LEU A 122 6.03 -12.98 7.87
C LEU A 122 7.16 -13.95 8.28
N ASP A 123 6.79 -15.16 8.71
CA ASP A 123 7.76 -16.20 9.07
C ASP A 123 8.59 -16.70 7.85
N ASP A 124 9.85 -17.11 8.08
CA ASP A 124 10.82 -17.58 7.07
C ASP A 124 10.39 -18.80 6.23
N ASN A 125 9.40 -19.54 6.71
CA ASN A 125 8.82 -20.70 6.03
C ASN A 125 7.67 -20.35 5.05
N VAL A 126 7.08 -19.15 5.13
CA VAL A 126 5.97 -18.72 4.26
C VAL A 126 6.44 -18.50 2.81
N LYS A 127 6.28 -19.47 1.91
CA LYS A 127 6.70 -19.33 0.51
C LYS A 127 5.58 -18.93 -0.44
N ALA A 128 4.34 -19.10 -0.02
CA ALA A 128 3.17 -18.75 -0.79
C ALA A 128 1.98 -18.50 0.13
N LEU A 129 1.04 -17.65 -0.31
CA LEU A 129 -0.21 -17.40 0.40
C LEU A 129 -1.39 -17.45 -0.58
N SER A 130 -2.54 -17.92 -0.10
CA SER A 130 -3.80 -17.67 -0.82
C SER A 130 -4.11 -16.18 -0.78
N PRO A 131 -4.94 -15.64 -1.70
CA PRO A 131 -5.31 -14.23 -1.66
C PRO A 131 -5.93 -13.81 -0.31
N ASN A 132 -6.70 -14.69 0.35
CA ASN A 132 -7.33 -14.36 1.63
C ASN A 132 -6.33 -14.33 2.79
N ASP A 133 -5.36 -15.24 2.79
CA ASP A 133 -4.28 -15.23 3.77
C ASP A 133 -3.37 -14.03 3.56
N LEU A 134 -3.12 -13.64 2.30
CA LEU A 134 -2.35 -12.44 1.98
C LEU A 134 -3.02 -11.16 2.48
N MET A 135 -4.33 -10.99 2.31
CA MET A 135 -5.04 -9.83 2.90
C MET A 135 -4.91 -9.81 4.42
N SER A 136 -5.07 -10.98 5.06
CA SER A 136 -4.92 -11.11 6.51
C SER A 136 -3.51 -10.78 6.99
N ALA A 137 -2.49 -11.14 6.21
CA ALA A 137 -1.10 -10.77 6.44
C ALA A 137 -0.88 -9.26 6.28
N ILE A 138 -1.37 -8.66 5.20
CA ILE A 138 -1.25 -7.21 4.94
C ILE A 138 -1.84 -6.41 6.11
N LEU A 139 -3.02 -6.79 6.61
CA LEU A 139 -3.67 -6.10 7.73
C LEU A 139 -2.94 -6.25 9.08
N LYS A 140 -2.01 -7.21 9.20
CA LYS A 140 -1.22 -7.48 10.39
C LYS A 140 0.25 -7.08 10.23
N ALA A 141 0.60 -6.41 9.13
CA ALA A 141 1.95 -5.93 8.90
C ALA A 141 2.43 -5.03 10.06
N PRO A 142 3.73 -5.07 10.39
CA PRO A 142 4.31 -4.42 11.58
C PRO A 142 4.31 -2.88 11.53
#